data_AF-A0A955N2J5-F1
#
_entry.id   AF-A0A955N2J5-F1
#
_cell.length_a   1.000
_cell.length_b   1.000
_cell.length_c   1.000
_cell.angle_alpha   90.00
_cell.angle_beta   90.00
_cell.angle_gamma   90.00
#
_symmetry.space_group_name_H-M   'P 1'
#
loop_
_entity.id
_entity.type
_entity.pdbx_description
1 polymer ?
#
loop_
_entity_poly.entity_id
_entity_poly.type
_entity_poly.pdbx_seq_one_letter_code
_entity_poly.pdbx_strand_id
1 'polypeptide(L)'
;MTKVSCLKNWFVAVTHLASLWLWGGVILAQEGPQSDSSKKLPRAYVGAPPLIPHDVEARKGICLACHGTGEGGAPLAPHPTRSHFCLQCHVGQDLTVEPFVKELPPRE
;
A
#
# COMPACT_ATOMS: atom_id res chain seq x y z
N MET A 1 54.04 39.26 -21.48
CA MET A 1 53.53 38.05 -22.17
C MET A 1 53.04 37.05 -21.13
N THR A 2 51.91 36.40 -21.42
CA THR A 2 51.30 35.20 -20.79
C THR A 2 50.85 35.24 -19.31
N LYS A 3 49.69 35.88 -19.05
CA LYS A 3 48.80 35.57 -17.91
C LYS A 3 47.32 35.60 -18.32
N VAL A 4 46.91 34.77 -19.29
CA VAL A 4 45.48 34.67 -19.70
C VAL A 4 44.95 33.22 -19.72
N SER A 5 45.76 32.21 -19.40
CA SER A 5 45.39 30.80 -19.59
C SER A 5 45.02 30.04 -18.31
N CYS A 6 44.27 30.65 -17.38
CA CYS A 6 43.77 29.93 -16.20
C CYS A 6 42.28 30.17 -15.89
N LEU A 7 41.67 31.24 -16.41
CA LEU A 7 40.27 31.58 -16.10
C LEU A 7 39.22 30.96 -17.04
N LYS A 8 39.63 30.34 -18.16
CA LYS A 8 38.69 29.91 -19.21
C LYS A 8 38.09 28.51 -19.02
N ASN A 9 38.62 27.69 -18.10
CA ASN A 9 38.18 26.30 -17.91
C ASN A 9 37.16 26.08 -16.77
N TRP A 10 36.85 27.09 -15.95
CA TRP A 10 35.84 26.95 -14.90
C TRP A 10 34.40 27.05 -15.46
N PHE A 11 34.19 27.91 -16.46
CA PHE A 11 32.85 28.25 -16.92
C PHE A 11 32.12 27.16 -17.72
N VAL A 12 32.83 26.16 -18.24
CA VAL A 12 32.23 25.08 -19.07
C VAL A 12 31.80 23.87 -18.22
N ALA A 13 32.31 23.72 -17.00
CA ALA A 13 31.99 22.58 -16.11
C ALA A 13 30.66 22.75 -15.34
N VAL A 14 30.15 23.98 -15.22
CA VAL A 14 28.94 24.28 -14.43
C VAL A 14 27.65 24.20 -15.27
N THR A 15 27.74 24.43 -16.59
CA THR A 15 26.57 24.47 -17.47
C THR A 15 26.09 23.10 -17.96
N HIS A 16 26.93 22.05 -17.89
CA HIS A 16 26.53 20.69 -18.28
C HIS A 16 25.87 19.87 -17.15
N LEU A 17 26.00 20.29 -15.89
CA LEU A 17 25.29 19.67 -14.77
C LEU A 17 23.85 20.22 -14.60
N ALA A 18 23.58 21.43 -15.09
CA ALA A 18 22.25 22.06 -15.00
C ALA A 18 21.26 21.53 -16.06
N SER A 19 21.73 21.06 -17.22
CA SER A 19 20.87 20.56 -18.30
C SER A 19 20.29 19.16 -18.05
N LEU A 20 20.84 18.40 -17.11
CA LEU A 20 20.33 17.08 -16.72
C LEU A 20 19.18 17.14 -15.70
N TRP A 21 18.94 18.29 -15.05
CA TRP A 21 17.79 18.50 -14.17
C TRP A 21 16.51 18.89 -14.91
N LEU A 22 16.60 19.25 -16.21
CA LEU A 22 15.44 19.62 -17.03
C LEU A 22 14.88 18.47 -17.88
N TRP A 23 15.62 17.37 -18.04
CA TRP A 23 15.17 16.15 -18.77
C TRP A 23 15.02 14.91 -17.88
N GLY A 24 15.35 15.01 -16.59
CA GLY A 24 14.99 14.00 -15.60
C GLY A 24 13.54 14.19 -15.17
N GLY A 25 12.61 13.70 -15.97
CA GLY A 25 11.19 13.67 -15.60
C GLY A 25 11.03 13.07 -14.21
N VAL A 26 10.44 13.83 -13.30
CA VAL A 26 10.01 13.34 -11.99
C VAL A 26 9.00 12.22 -12.26
N ILE A 27 9.42 10.96 -12.09
CA ILE A 27 8.48 9.85 -11.90
C ILE A 27 7.85 10.12 -10.53
N LEU A 28 6.69 10.79 -10.54
CA LEU A 28 5.82 10.84 -9.38
C LEU A 28 5.36 9.40 -9.13
N ALA A 29 6.06 8.70 -8.24
CA ALA A 29 5.51 7.52 -7.59
C ALA A 29 4.21 7.96 -6.94
N GLN A 30 3.09 7.42 -7.42
CA GLN A 30 1.76 7.68 -6.88
C GLN A 30 1.72 7.08 -5.47
N GLU A 31 1.94 7.90 -4.45
CA GLU A 31 1.65 7.58 -3.07
C GLU A 31 0.12 7.56 -2.90
N GLY A 32 -0.46 6.38 -3.16
CA GLY A 32 -1.85 6.12 -2.81
C GLY A 32 -2.09 6.34 -1.31
N PRO A 33 -3.32 6.69 -0.91
CA PRO A 33 -3.63 6.99 0.48
C PRO A 33 -3.18 5.85 1.40
N GLN A 34 -2.28 6.17 2.33
CA GLN A 34 -1.83 5.21 3.35
C GLN A 34 -2.96 4.98 4.34
N SER A 35 -3.85 4.03 4.02
CA SER A 35 -4.81 3.49 4.97
C SER A 35 -4.01 2.78 6.07
N ASP A 36 -4.20 3.19 7.32
CA ASP A 36 -3.64 2.53 8.49
C ASP A 36 -4.00 1.02 8.49
N SER A 37 -3.11 0.22 7.91
CA SER A 37 -3.34 -1.18 7.51
C SER A 37 -3.57 -2.14 8.68
N SER A 38 -3.51 -1.61 9.91
CA SER A 38 -3.62 -2.34 11.17
C SER A 38 -4.97 -2.15 11.86
N LYS A 39 -5.77 -1.15 11.46
CA LYS A 39 -7.04 -0.87 12.13
C LYS A 39 -8.09 -1.94 11.82
N LYS A 40 -8.59 -2.63 12.86
CA LYS A 40 -9.66 -3.61 12.73
C LYS A 40 -10.96 -2.97 12.23
N LEU A 41 -11.52 -3.54 11.16
CA LEU A 41 -12.78 -3.08 10.58
C LEU A 41 -14.02 -3.69 11.26
N PRO A 42 -15.18 -3.00 11.19
CA PRO A 42 -16.44 -3.54 11.71
C PRO A 42 -16.84 -4.81 10.97
N ARG A 43 -17.51 -5.72 11.68
CA ARG A 43 -18.07 -6.94 11.10
C ARG A 43 -19.54 -6.71 10.81
N ALA A 44 -20.05 -7.40 9.79
CA ALA A 44 -21.48 -7.37 9.49
C ALA A 44 -22.31 -7.89 10.68
N TYR A 45 -21.88 -8.96 11.35
CA TYR A 45 -22.54 -9.52 12.54
C TYR A 45 -21.55 -10.29 13.42
N VAL A 46 -22.00 -10.72 14.61
CA VAL A 46 -21.22 -11.58 15.51
C VAL A 46 -20.89 -12.90 14.82
N GLY A 47 -19.62 -13.27 14.77
CA GLY A 47 -19.16 -14.49 14.08
C GLY A 47 -18.93 -14.34 12.57
N ALA A 48 -19.35 -13.23 11.94
CA ALA A 48 -19.02 -12.97 10.54
C ALA A 48 -17.48 -12.95 10.32
N PRO A 49 -16.98 -13.41 9.17
CA PRO A 49 -15.57 -13.28 8.83
C PRO A 49 -15.12 -11.81 8.95
N PRO A 50 -13.99 -11.53 9.61
CA PRO A 50 -13.44 -10.17 9.62
C PRO A 50 -13.05 -9.71 8.21
N LEU A 51 -13.31 -8.45 7.93
CA LEU A 51 -12.81 -7.78 6.72
C LEU A 51 -11.29 -7.62 6.79
N ILE A 52 -10.65 -7.53 5.62
CA ILE A 52 -9.20 -7.37 5.51
C ILE A 52 -8.87 -5.87 5.52
N PRO A 53 -8.11 -5.36 6.52
CA PRO A 53 -7.83 -3.93 6.68
C PRO A 53 -6.62 -3.43 5.87
N HIS A 54 -6.04 -4.29 5.04
CA HIS A 54 -4.81 -4.01 4.30
C HIS A 54 -4.94 -4.49 2.85
N ASP A 55 -4.02 -4.05 1.99
CA ASP A 55 -3.97 -4.52 0.61
C ASP A 55 -3.81 -6.04 0.55
N VAL A 56 -4.71 -6.67 -0.21
CA VAL A 56 -4.78 -8.11 -0.45
C VAL A 56 -4.01 -8.51 -1.70
N GLU A 57 -4.04 -7.68 -2.75
CA GLU A 57 -3.44 -8.04 -4.03
C GLU A 57 -1.92 -8.06 -3.92
N ALA A 58 -1.33 -7.11 -3.20
CA ALA A 58 0.11 -7.12 -2.90
C ALA A 58 0.56 -8.31 -2.03
N ARG A 59 -0.37 -9.00 -1.35
CA ARG A 59 -0.10 -10.10 -0.40
C ARG A 59 -0.80 -11.41 -0.78
N LYS A 60 -1.21 -11.53 -2.04
CA LYS A 60 -1.98 -12.66 -2.53
C LYS A 60 -1.20 -13.97 -2.40
N GLY A 61 -1.85 -14.99 -1.85
CA GLY A 61 -1.25 -16.33 -1.69
C GLY A 61 -0.29 -16.50 -0.51
N ILE A 62 0.09 -15.42 0.19
CA ILE A 62 1.02 -15.47 1.33
C ILE A 62 0.34 -15.17 2.68
N CYS A 63 -0.97 -15.37 2.78
CA CYS A 63 -1.77 -15.02 3.97
C CYS A 63 -1.21 -15.64 5.26
N LEU A 64 -0.78 -16.92 5.19
CA LEU A 64 -0.26 -17.66 6.34
C LEU A 64 1.13 -17.23 6.78
N ALA A 65 1.86 -16.43 5.98
CA ALA A 65 3.15 -15.89 6.40
C ALA A 65 3.02 -15.02 7.66
N CYS A 66 1.88 -14.33 7.81
CA CYS A 66 1.56 -13.59 9.04
C CYS A 66 0.51 -14.30 9.89
N HIS A 67 -0.60 -14.74 9.28
CA HIS A 67 -1.73 -15.29 10.03
C HIS A 67 -1.52 -16.72 10.55
N GLY A 68 -0.45 -17.41 10.13
CA GLY A 68 -0.11 -18.75 10.63
C GLY A 68 0.52 -18.73 12.02
N THR A 69 1.36 -17.71 12.29
CA THR A 69 2.12 -17.57 13.55
C THR A 69 1.75 -16.32 14.35
N GLY A 70 1.01 -15.40 13.74
CA GLY A 70 0.66 -14.10 14.33
C GLY A 70 1.74 -13.05 14.15
N GLU A 71 2.58 -13.20 13.12
CA GLU A 71 3.67 -12.27 12.79
C GLU A 71 3.12 -10.85 12.64
N GLY A 72 3.86 -9.86 13.16
CA GLY A 72 3.45 -8.44 13.09
C GLY A 72 2.15 -8.12 13.82
N GLY A 73 1.70 -8.97 14.74
CA GLY A 73 0.44 -8.78 15.47
C GLY A 73 -0.80 -9.21 14.68
N ALA A 74 -0.62 -9.94 13.57
CA ALA A 74 -1.73 -10.51 12.83
C ALA A 74 -2.53 -11.51 13.70
N PRO A 75 -3.87 -11.55 13.60
CA PRO A 75 -4.65 -12.56 14.29
C PRO A 75 -4.34 -13.95 13.70
N LEU A 76 -4.21 -14.95 14.55
CA LEU A 76 -4.06 -16.34 14.12
C LEU A 76 -5.30 -16.80 13.35
N ALA A 77 -5.09 -17.53 12.25
CA ALA A 77 -6.17 -18.18 11.53
C ALA A 77 -6.70 -19.38 12.36
N PRO A 78 -7.95 -19.34 12.87
CA PRO A 78 -8.46 -20.38 13.77
C PRO A 78 -8.97 -21.63 13.04
N HIS A 79 -8.88 -21.68 11.71
CA HIS A 79 -9.48 -22.75 10.90
C HIS A 79 -8.39 -23.67 10.31
N PRO A 80 -8.24 -24.90 10.81
CA PRO A 80 -7.18 -25.82 10.36
C PRO A 80 -7.42 -26.38 8.94
N THR A 81 -8.68 -26.44 8.50
CA THR A 81 -9.06 -26.99 7.19
C THR A 81 -9.27 -25.94 6.09
N ARG A 82 -9.18 -24.64 6.41
CA ARG A 82 -9.35 -23.53 5.46
C ARG A 82 -8.08 -22.68 5.38
N SER A 83 -6.99 -23.32 5.00
CA SER A 83 -5.63 -22.74 4.95
C SER A 83 -5.30 -22.03 3.63
N HIS A 84 -6.00 -22.33 2.54
CA HIS A 84 -5.58 -21.91 1.18
C HIS A 84 -6.49 -20.90 0.49
N PHE A 85 -7.78 -20.86 0.86
CA PHE A 85 -8.79 -20.08 0.14
C PHE A 85 -9.40 -18.98 1.02
N CYS A 86 -8.56 -18.11 1.58
CA CYS A 86 -8.95 -17.05 2.51
C CYS A 86 -9.99 -16.08 1.91
N LEU A 87 -9.81 -15.74 0.63
CA LEU A 87 -10.62 -14.74 -0.07
C LEU A 87 -12.02 -15.22 -0.45
N GLN A 88 -12.35 -16.49 -0.20
CA GLN A 88 -13.73 -16.97 -0.33
C GLN A 88 -14.64 -16.36 0.76
N CYS A 89 -14.07 -15.94 1.89
CA CYS A 89 -14.82 -15.43 3.03
C CYS A 89 -14.34 -14.06 3.50
N HIS A 90 -13.03 -13.81 3.47
CA HIS A 90 -12.45 -12.54 3.88
C HIS A 90 -12.31 -11.61 2.68
N VAL A 91 -12.97 -10.45 2.74
CA VAL A 91 -12.96 -9.46 1.66
C VAL A 91 -12.34 -8.16 2.14
N GLY A 92 -11.60 -7.50 1.26
CA GLY A 92 -11.20 -6.10 1.43
C GLY A 92 -12.41 -5.19 1.21
N GLN A 93 -12.43 -4.04 1.88
CA GLN A 93 -13.45 -3.01 1.69
C GLN A 93 -12.79 -1.65 1.62
N ASP A 94 -13.20 -0.86 0.63
CA ASP A 94 -12.90 0.57 0.59
C ASP A 94 -13.98 1.31 1.38
N LEU A 95 -13.60 1.80 2.56
CA LEU A 95 -14.51 2.51 3.45
C LEU A 95 -14.79 3.95 3.01
N THR A 96 -14.17 4.43 1.93
CA THR A 96 -14.49 5.74 1.33
C THR A 96 -15.76 5.68 0.47
N VAL A 97 -16.20 4.48 0.08
CA VAL A 97 -17.39 4.26 -0.72
C VAL A 97 -18.61 4.11 0.19
N GLU A 98 -19.59 5.01 0.05
CA GLU A 98 -20.86 4.88 0.76
C GLU A 98 -21.69 3.70 0.21
N PRO A 99 -22.32 2.88 1.08
CA PRO A 99 -23.26 1.86 0.64
C PRO A 99 -24.47 2.47 -0.07
N PHE A 100 -24.96 1.81 -1.12
CA PHE A 100 -26.17 2.24 -1.84
C PHE A 100 -27.41 2.25 -0.95
N VAL A 101 -27.49 1.30 0.00
CA VAL A 101 -28.55 1.22 1.01
C VAL A 101 -27.93 1.58 2.36
N LYS A 102 -28.35 2.72 2.93
CA LYS A 102 -27.79 3.24 4.20
C LYS A 102 -28.33 2.51 5.43
N GLU A 103 -29.55 1.98 5.34
CA GLU A 103 -30.23 1.30 6.44
C GLU A 103 -30.47 -0.16 6.10
N LEU A 104 -29.86 -1.06 6.88
CA LEU A 104 -30.11 -2.49 6.75
C LEU A 104 -31.52 -2.81 7.29
N PRO A 105 -32.34 -3.60 6.57
CA PRO A 105 -33.60 -4.08 7.12
C PRO A 105 -33.35 -4.92 8.38
N PRO A 106 -34.33 -5.02 9.30
CA PRO A 106 -34.22 -5.88 10.48
C PRO A 106 -33.83 -7.30 10.05
N ARG A 107 -32.83 -7.87 10.73
CA ARG A 107 -32.49 -9.28 10.55
C ARG A 107 -33.39 -10.11 11.44
N GLU A 108 -34.15 -10.99 10.81
CA GLU A 108 -34.99 -12.02 11.43
C GLU A 108 -34.17 -13.04 12.25
#